data_AF-A0A7I8DCL6-F1
#
_entry.id   AF-A0A7I8DCL6-F1
#
_cell.length_a   1.000
_cell.length_b   1.000
_cell.length_c   1.000
_cell.angle_alpha   90.00
_cell.angle_beta   90.00
_cell.angle_gamma   90.00
#
_symmetry.space_group_name_H-M   'P 1'
#
loop_
_entity.id
_entity.type
_entity.pdbx_description
1 polymer ?
#
loop_
_entity_poly.entity_id
_entity_poly.type
_entity_poly.pdbx_seq_one_letter_code
_entity_poly.pdbx_strand_id
1 'polypeptide(L)'
;MGTQIVKREGIHTMDFETKRISVSAKRQITIPQKFFEKLGIGSEVDCFIRGDELVIRPIRTNEFAEEILKDLVNQGFQGQELVQEFIKMSSKVRPAVVRMIEEADRIAQKTSGTGTEKTREIFGDVMED
;
A
#
# COMPACT_ATOMS: atom_id res chain seq x y z
N MET A 1 -22.90 48.83 -8.23
CA MET A 1 -21.67 48.00 -8.20
C MET A 1 -21.57 47.46 -6.78
N GLY A 2 -22.24 46.35 -6.46
CA GLY A 2 -21.75 44.99 -6.70
C GLY A 2 -20.70 44.69 -5.62
N THR A 3 -20.91 43.80 -4.66
CA THR A 3 -21.33 42.40 -4.87
C THR A 3 -21.92 41.83 -3.57
N GLN A 4 -23.03 41.11 -3.70
CA GLN A 4 -23.66 40.29 -2.67
C GLN A 4 -22.75 39.11 -2.30
N ILE A 5 -22.44 38.97 -1.01
CA ILE A 5 -21.87 37.72 -0.48
C ILE A 5 -23.04 36.79 -0.18
N VAL A 6 -23.25 35.84 -1.10
CA VAL A 6 -24.28 34.80 -0.98
C VAL A 6 -23.80 33.72 -0.01
N LYS A 7 -24.59 33.47 1.04
CA LYS A 7 -24.44 32.32 1.94
C LYS A 7 -24.50 31.01 1.14
N ARG A 8 -23.65 30.03 1.49
CA ARG A 8 -23.94 28.62 1.20
C ARG A 8 -23.99 27.86 2.51
N GLU A 9 -25.20 27.45 2.87
CA GLU A 9 -25.48 26.53 3.96
C GLU A 9 -25.08 25.09 3.58
N GLY A 10 -24.59 24.35 4.58
CA GLY A 10 -24.75 22.91 4.77
C GLY A 10 -24.39 21.98 3.62
N ILE A 11 -23.20 21.38 3.70
CA ILE A 11 -22.96 20.03 3.16
C ILE A 11 -22.31 19.23 4.30
N HIS A 12 -22.92 18.10 4.64
CA HIS A 12 -22.37 17.12 5.59
C HIS A 12 -20.96 16.76 5.11
N THR A 13 -19.93 17.32 5.75
CA THR A 13 -18.54 17.10 5.38
C THR A 13 -18.21 15.66 5.73
N MET A 14 -18.20 14.79 4.71
CA MET A 14 -17.21 13.72 4.75
C MET A 14 -15.87 14.41 4.96
N ASP A 15 -15.17 14.08 6.05
CA ASP A 15 -13.86 14.61 6.36
C ASP A 15 -12.87 14.17 5.27
N PHE A 16 -12.80 14.96 4.20
CA PHE A 16 -11.81 14.78 3.17
C PHE A 16 -10.53 15.46 3.63
N GLU A 17 -9.47 14.66 3.73
CA GLU A 17 -8.16 15.17 4.00
C GLU A 17 -7.65 15.93 2.77
N THR A 18 -7.64 17.26 2.83
CA THR A 18 -7.30 18.12 1.69
C THR A 18 -6.00 18.87 1.90
N LYS A 19 -5.23 19.03 0.82
CA LYS A 19 -4.06 19.90 0.78
C LYS A 19 -3.97 20.57 -0.58
N ARG A 20 -3.93 21.91 -0.60
CA ARG A 20 -3.68 22.68 -1.83
C ARG A 20 -2.18 22.59 -2.17
N ILE A 21 -1.88 22.24 -3.42
CA ILE A 21 -0.51 22.11 -3.94
C ILE A 21 -0.35 22.96 -5.21
N SER A 22 0.88 23.34 -5.52
CA SER A 22 1.21 24.03 -6.76
C SER A 22 1.41 23.04 -7.90
N VAL A 23 1.15 23.52 -9.12
CA VAL A 23 1.47 22.80 -10.35
C VAL A 23 2.70 23.45 -10.96
N SER A 24 3.72 22.65 -11.29
CA SER A 24 4.93 23.16 -11.93
C SER A 24 4.65 23.60 -13.37
N ALA A 25 5.56 24.38 -13.96
CA ALA A 25 5.47 24.76 -15.38
C ALA A 25 5.42 23.55 -16.34
N LYS A 26 6.00 22.42 -15.91
CA LYS A 26 5.96 21.14 -16.65
C LYS A 26 4.69 20.32 -16.35
N ARG A 27 3.70 20.91 -15.66
CA ARG A 27 2.44 20.25 -15.26
C ARG A 27 2.66 19.10 -14.27
N GLN A 28 3.77 19.12 -13.54
CA GLN A 28 4.05 18.13 -12.49
C GLN A 28 3.46 18.62 -11.18
N ILE A 29 2.93 17.70 -10.39
CA ILE A 29 2.50 17.93 -9.01
C ILE A 29 3.29 17.00 -8.10
N THR A 30 3.67 17.51 -6.92
CA THR A 30 4.28 16.69 -5.89
C THR A 30 3.19 16.17 -4.96
N ILE A 31 3.07 14.84 -4.87
CA ILE A 31 2.12 14.20 -3.95
C ILE A 31 2.63 14.41 -2.51
N PRO A 32 1.85 15.00 -1.60
CA PRO A 32 2.23 15.13 -0.20
C PRO A 32 2.57 13.78 0.43
N GLN A 33 3.65 13.71 1.21
CA GLN A 33 4.15 12.49 1.85
C GLN A 33 3.05 11.70 2.58
N LYS A 34 2.22 12.38 3.38
CA LYS A 34 1.12 11.76 4.11
C LYS A 34 0.14 11.02 3.20
N PHE A 35 -0.13 11.52 2.00
CA PHE A 35 -1.02 10.88 1.04
C PHE A 35 -0.32 9.71 0.33
N PHE A 36 0.97 9.88 0.01
CA PHE A 36 1.80 8.83 -0.57
C PHE A 36 1.84 7.58 0.31
N GLU A 37 2.14 7.76 1.60
CA GLU A 37 2.19 6.68 2.60
C GLU A 37 0.79 6.07 2.84
N LYS A 38 -0.23 6.91 3.08
CA LYS A 38 -1.59 6.45 3.40
C LYS A 38 -2.25 5.67 2.27
N LEU A 39 -1.98 6.05 1.01
CA LEU A 39 -2.51 5.35 -0.16
C LEU A 39 -1.61 4.22 -0.66
N GLY A 40 -0.42 4.05 -0.07
CA GLY A 40 0.56 3.05 -0.49
C GLY A 40 0.96 3.22 -1.95
N ILE A 41 1.21 4.47 -2.37
CA ILE A 41 1.65 4.76 -3.73
C ILE A 41 3.06 4.22 -3.93
N GLY A 42 3.27 3.45 -5.00
CA GLY A 42 4.57 2.92 -5.40
C GLY A 42 5.26 3.84 -6.41
N SER A 43 5.93 3.24 -7.40
CA SER A 43 6.57 3.97 -8.50
C SER A 43 5.58 4.43 -9.58
N GLU A 44 4.40 3.82 -9.66
CA GLU A 44 3.44 4.04 -10.75
C GLU A 44 2.01 4.28 -10.25
N VAL A 45 1.27 5.09 -11.00
CA VAL A 45 -0.12 5.45 -10.74
C VAL A 45 -0.93 5.48 -12.03
N ASP A 46 -2.17 5.05 -11.96
CA ASP A 46 -3.18 5.35 -12.97
C ASP A 46 -3.70 6.77 -12.74
N CYS A 47 -3.83 7.53 -13.82
CA CYS A 47 -4.36 8.88 -13.79
C CYS A 47 -5.48 9.00 -14.83
N PHE A 48 -6.69 9.33 -14.39
CA PHE A 48 -7.85 9.44 -15.28
C PHE A 48 -8.80 10.55 -14.82
N ILE A 49 -9.61 11.03 -15.75
CA ILE A 49 -10.59 12.10 -15.50
C ILE A 49 -11.93 11.48 -15.11
N ARG A 50 -12.57 12.00 -14.06
CA ARG A 50 -13.93 11.66 -13.66
C ARG A 50 -14.73 12.94 -13.42
N GLY A 51 -15.54 13.33 -14.40
CA GLY A 51 -16.17 14.66 -14.39
C GLY A 51 -15.11 15.75 -14.45
N ASP A 52 -15.10 16.66 -13.48
CA ASP A 52 -14.11 17.73 -13.36
C ASP A 52 -12.93 17.37 -12.43
N GLU A 53 -12.82 16.11 -12.02
CA GLU A 53 -11.77 15.62 -11.10
C GLU A 53 -10.67 14.87 -11.84
N LEU A 54 -9.41 15.18 -11.53
CA LEU A 54 -8.27 14.32 -11.85
C LEU A 54 -8.11 13.27 -10.74
N VAL A 55 -8.39 12.01 -11.05
CA VAL A 55 -8.28 10.90 -10.10
C VAL A 55 -6.94 10.20 -10.33
N ILE A 56 -6.13 10.12 -9.26
CA ILE A 56 -4.87 9.40 -9.23
C ILE A 56 -5.04 8.18 -8.34
N ARG A 57 -4.75 7.00 -8.88
CA ARG A 57 -4.84 5.72 -8.15
C ARG A 57 -3.50 4.99 -8.21
N PRO A 58 -2.97 4.46 -7.10
CA PRO A 58 -1.82 3.58 -7.14
C PRO A 58 -2.06 2.38 -8.06
N ILE A 59 -1.10 2.08 -8.94
CA ILE A 59 -1.08 0.79 -9.62
C ILE A 59 -0.67 -0.25 -8.58
N ARG A 60 -1.45 -1.32 -8.51
CA ARG A 60 -1.13 -2.46 -7.65
C ARG A 60 -0.54 -3.54 -8.53
N THR A 61 0.78 -3.66 -8.53
CA THR A 61 1.44 -4.80 -9.16
C THR A 61 1.07 -6.06 -8.39
N ASN A 62 0.44 -7.03 -9.07
CA ASN A 62 0.24 -8.36 -8.50
C ASN A 62 1.55 -9.14 -8.65
N GLU A 63 2.51 -8.88 -7.78
CA GLU A 63 3.82 -9.54 -7.75
C GLU A 63 3.70 -11.08 -7.65
N PHE A 64 2.57 -11.57 -7.13
CA PHE A 64 2.27 -12.99 -6.99
C PHE A 64 1.33 -13.53 -8.06
N ALA A 65 1.00 -12.76 -9.11
CA ALA A 65 0.05 -13.21 -10.13
C ALA A 65 0.47 -14.54 -10.76
N GLU A 66 1.76 -14.69 -11.09
CA GLU A 66 2.27 -15.90 -11.72
C GLU A 66 2.18 -17.12 -10.80
N GLU A 67 2.62 -16.99 -9.54
CA GLU A 67 2.59 -18.09 -8.57
C GLU A 67 1.14 -18.50 -8.23
N ILE A 68 0.25 -17.53 -8.05
CA ILE A 68 -1.18 -17.78 -7.84
C ILE A 68 -1.77 -18.53 -9.04
N LEU A 69 -1.42 -18.16 -10.28
CA LEU A 69 -1.91 -18.87 -11.47
C LEU A 69 -1.37 -20.30 -11.53
N LYS A 70 -0.07 -20.51 -11.26
CA LYS A 70 0.53 -21.85 -11.19
C LYS A 70 -0.20 -22.73 -10.18
N ASP A 71 -0.44 -22.21 -8.98
CA ASP A 71 -1.13 -22.93 -7.92
C ASP A 71 -2.57 -23.29 -8.29
N LEU A 72 -3.31 -22.37 -8.94
CA LEU A 72 -4.69 -22.64 -9.35
C LEU A 72 -4.77 -23.64 -10.51
N VAL A 73 -3.85 -23.57 -11.47
CA VAL A 73 -3.75 -24.56 -12.55
C VAL A 73 -3.40 -25.94 -11.98
N ASN A 74 -2.47 -26.01 -11.01
CA ASN A 74 -2.11 -27.25 -10.32
C ASN A 74 -3.28 -27.85 -9.53
N GLN A 75 -4.17 -27.00 -8.99
CA GLN A 75 -5.42 -27.43 -8.34
C GLN A 75 -6.48 -27.90 -9.34
N GLY A 76 -6.23 -27.78 -10.65
CA GLY A 76 -7.11 -28.24 -11.71
C GLY A 76 -8.16 -27.22 -12.16
N PHE A 77 -8.10 -25.97 -11.69
CA PHE A 77 -9.02 -24.92 -12.14
C PHE A 77 -8.76 -24.54 -13.59
N GLN A 78 -9.83 -24.38 -14.37
CA GLN A 78 -9.75 -24.08 -15.81
C GLN A 78 -10.82 -23.07 -16.25
N GLY A 79 -10.60 -22.46 -17.41
CA GLY A 79 -11.58 -21.58 -18.06
C GLY A 79 -12.05 -20.43 -17.14
N GLN A 80 -13.37 -20.26 -17.05
CA GLN A 80 -13.96 -19.18 -16.25
C GLN A 80 -13.76 -19.35 -14.74
N GLU A 81 -13.68 -20.61 -14.28
CA GLU A 81 -13.48 -20.94 -12.86
C GLU A 81 -12.10 -20.49 -12.38
N LEU A 82 -11.06 -20.71 -13.21
CA LEU A 82 -9.70 -20.23 -12.95
C LEU A 82 -9.65 -18.71 -12.77
N VAL A 83 -10.39 -17.96 -13.60
CA VAL A 83 -10.44 -16.50 -13.51
C VAL A 83 -11.09 -16.05 -12.20
N GLN A 84 -12.18 -16.71 -11.78
CA GLN A 84 -12.88 -16.35 -10.54
C GLN A 84 -12.01 -16.62 -9.31
N GLU A 85 -11.37 -17.79 -9.24
CA GLU A 85 -10.49 -18.11 -8.11
C GLU A 85 -9.21 -17.28 -8.13
N PHE A 86 -8.68 -16.90 -9.29
CA PHE A 86 -7.55 -15.97 -9.39
C PHE A 86 -7.86 -14.60 -8.79
N ILE A 87 -9.01 -14.01 -9.12
CA ILE A 87 -9.45 -12.72 -8.56
C ILE A 87 -9.60 -12.84 -7.03
N LYS A 88 -10.22 -13.92 -6.57
CA LYS A 88 -10.45 -14.18 -5.15
C LYS A 88 -9.16 -14.38 -4.38
N MET A 89 -8.20 -15.13 -4.92
CA MET A 89 -6.93 -15.43 -4.26
C MET A 89 -5.98 -14.24 -4.32
N SER A 90 -5.83 -13.58 -5.47
CA SER A 90 -4.99 -12.38 -5.63
C SER A 90 -5.40 -11.24 -4.69
N SER A 91 -6.69 -11.09 -4.40
CA SER A 91 -7.18 -10.10 -3.44
C SER A 91 -6.74 -10.35 -2.00
N LYS A 92 -6.48 -11.62 -1.63
CA LYS A 92 -6.16 -12.05 -0.25
C LYS A 92 -4.66 -12.18 0.01
N VAL A 93 -3.89 -12.60 -1.00
CA VAL A 93 -2.46 -12.87 -0.87
C VAL A 93 -1.70 -11.60 -0.49
N ARG A 94 -1.93 -10.47 -1.18
CA ARG A 94 -1.19 -9.23 -0.92
C ARG A 94 -1.38 -8.69 0.51
N PRO A 95 -2.61 -8.55 1.05
CA PRO A 95 -2.80 -8.16 2.44
C PRO A 95 -2.12 -9.09 3.45
N ALA A 96 -2.11 -10.40 3.19
CA ALA A 96 -1.47 -11.37 4.08
C ALA A 96 0.06 -11.20 4.09
N VAL A 97 0.67 -11.02 2.90
CA VAL A 97 2.12 -10.80 2.76
C VAL A 97 2.55 -9.50 3.45
N VAL A 98 1.82 -8.41 3.25
CA VAL A 98 2.11 -7.12 3.92
C VAL A 98 2.09 -7.29 5.44
N ARG A 99 1.09 -7.99 5.99
CA ARG A 99 1.02 -8.27 7.43
C ARG A 99 2.18 -9.11 7.94
N MET A 100 2.63 -10.09 7.16
CA MET A 100 3.81 -10.91 7.50
C MET A 100 5.08 -10.05 7.55
N ILE A 101 5.27 -9.14 6.60
CA ILE A 101 6.41 -8.20 6.58
C ILE A 101 6.35 -7.28 7.80
N GLU A 102 5.20 -6.67 8.08
CA GLU A 102 5.00 -5.80 9.25
C GLU A 102 5.26 -6.54 10.58
N GLU A 103 4.88 -7.81 10.66
CA GLU A 103 5.16 -8.65 11.83
C GLU A 103 6.66 -8.96 11.97
N ALA A 104 7.33 -9.32 10.87
CA ALA A 104 8.77 -9.57 10.86
C ALA A 104 9.55 -8.31 11.27
N ASP A 105 9.20 -7.14 10.72
CA ASP A 105 9.81 -5.86 11.06
C ASP A 105 9.61 -5.51 12.54
N ARG A 106 8.41 -5.75 13.08
CA ARG A 106 8.10 -5.56 14.50
C ARG A 106 8.94 -6.49 15.39
N ILE A 107 9.16 -7.74 15.00
CA ILE A 107 9.99 -8.69 15.75
C ILE A 107 11.47 -8.27 15.69
N ALA A 108 11.95 -7.85 14.52
CA ALA A 108 13.31 -7.37 14.33
C ALA A 108 13.61 -6.12 15.18
N GLN A 109 12.68 -5.16 15.21
CA GLN A 109 12.79 -3.95 16.04
C GLN A 109 12.80 -4.25 17.55
N LYS A 110 12.05 -5.26 18.01
CA LYS A 110 12.06 -5.70 19.41
C LYS A 110 13.35 -6.40 19.81
N THR A 111 14.07 -6.97 18.86
CA THR A 111 15.28 -7.77 19.10
C THR A 111 16.57 -6.93 19.03
N SER A 112 16.55 -5.79 18.33
CA SER A 112 17.72 -4.91 18.14
C SER A 112 18.18 -4.17 19.40
N GLY A 113 17.44 -4.26 20.52
CA GLY A 113 17.80 -3.70 21.82
C GLY A 113 18.43 -4.66 22.83
N THR A 114 18.54 -5.97 22.54
CA THR A 114 18.99 -6.99 23.52
C THR A 114 20.06 -7.95 22.99
N GLY A 115 20.74 -7.58 21.90
CA GLY A 115 21.59 -8.49 21.12
C GLY A 115 22.94 -8.85 21.75
N THR A 116 23.42 -8.13 22.76
CA THR A 116 24.77 -8.38 23.33
C THR A 116 24.76 -9.28 24.56
N GLU A 117 23.74 -9.20 25.42
CA GLU A 117 23.67 -10.01 26.64
C GLU A 117 23.13 -11.42 26.36
N LYS A 118 22.01 -11.54 25.62
CA LYS A 118 21.39 -12.84 25.33
C LYS A 118 22.21 -13.73 24.40
N THR A 119 22.98 -13.15 23.48
CA THR A 119 23.82 -13.93 22.56
C THR A 119 25.03 -14.54 23.29
N ARG A 120 25.52 -13.86 24.35
CA ARG A 120 26.63 -14.34 25.18
C ARG A 120 26.21 -15.48 26.12
N GLU A 121 24.97 -15.45 26.62
CA GLU A 121 24.41 -16.52 27.45
C GLU A 121 24.16 -17.83 26.66
N ILE A 122 23.87 -17.74 25.36
CA ILE A 122 23.53 -18.92 24.55
C ILE A 122 24.75 -19.54 23.86
N PHE A 123 25.77 -18.72 23.51
CA PHE A 123 26.95 -19.17 22.74
C PHE A 123 28.27 -19.02 23.51
N GLY A 124 28.23 -18.70 24.80
CA GLY A 124 29.40 -18.35 25.62
C GLY A 124 30.43 -19.47 25.84
N ASP A 125 30.05 -20.74 25.66
CA ASP A 125 30.86 -21.90 26.08
C ASP A 125 31.50 -22.69 24.92
N VAL A 126 31.67 -22.11 23.72
CA VAL A 126 32.26 -22.85 22.57
C VAL A 126 33.59 -22.28 22.07
N MET A 127 34.42 -21.74 22.96
CA MET A 127 35.83 -21.46 22.65
C MET A 127 36.74 -21.64 23.87
N GLU A 128 36.99 -22.89 24.25
CA GLU A 128 38.26 -23.30 24.86
C GLU A 128 38.67 -24.64 24.21
N ASP A 129 39.63 -24.55 23.27
CA ASP A 129 40.81 -25.43 23.11
C ASP A 129 41.72 -24.89 22.01
#